data_AF-A0A3N4JPL5-F1
#
_entry.id   AF-A0A3N4JPL5-F1
#
_cell.length_a   1.000
_cell.length_b   1.000
_cell.length_c   1.000
_cell.angle_alpha   90.00
_cell.angle_beta   90.00
_cell.angle_gamma   90.00
#
_symmetry.space_group_name_H-M   'P 1'
#
loop_
_entity.id
_entity.type
_entity.pdbx_description
1 polymer ?
#
loop_
_entity_poly.entity_id
_entity_poly.type
_entity_poly.pdbx_seq_one_letter_code
_entity_poly.pdbx_strand_id
1 'polypeptide(L)' 'ERILNPLLYPLALSAQATHPTLIIMEDGAPSHIHHYHNQLWEQLGLEKLMWLVNSPDLNPIETIWSEMK' A
#
# COMPACT_ATOMS: atom_id res chain seq x y z
N GLU A 1 9.03 9.62 -2.90
CA GLU A 1 8.92 9.23 -4.33
C GLU A 1 10.21 8.69 -4.94
N ARG A 2 11.31 9.47 -5.05
CA ARG A 2 12.54 9.04 -5.75
C ARG A 2 13.16 7.72 -5.28
N ILE A 3 12.99 7.36 -4.00
CA ILE A 3 13.48 6.10 -3.42
C ILE A 3 12.35 5.06 -3.35
N LEU A 4 11.17 5.46 -2.86
CA LEU A 4 10.05 4.55 -2.65
C LEU A 4 9.48 4.00 -3.96
N ASN A 5 9.16 4.85 -4.93
CA ASN A 5 8.41 4.46 -6.13
C ASN A 5 9.15 3.41 -6.98
N PRO A 6 10.49 3.51 -7.20
CA PRO A 6 11.24 2.48 -7.92
C PRO A 6 11.26 1.12 -7.23
N LEU A 7 10.91 1.03 -5.94
CA LEU A 7 10.85 -0.22 -5.19
C LEU A 7 9.40 -0.72 -5.04
N LEU A 8 8.49 0.20 -4.71
CA LEU A 8 7.09 -0.11 -4.43
C LEU A 8 6.36 -0.66 -5.65
N TYR A 9 6.45 0.01 -6.81
CA TYR A 9 5.65 -0.40 -7.98
C TYR A 9 6.11 -1.73 -8.59
N PRO A 10 7.43 -2.00 -8.77
CA PRO A 10 7.87 -3.31 -9.23
C PRO A 10 7.45 -4.43 -8.28
N LEU A 11 7.54 -4.19 -6.96
CA LEU A 11 7.09 -5.15 -5.96
C LEU A 11 5.59 -5.42 -6.09
N ALA A 12 4.77 -4.38 -6.10
CA ALA A 12 3.30 -4.49 -6.22
C ALA A 12 2.88 -5.24 -7.49
N LEU A 13 3.48 -4.93 -8.65
CA LEU A 13 3.18 -5.60 -9.91
C LEU A 13 3.61 -7.07 -9.90
N SER A 14 4.78 -7.38 -9.34
CA SER A 14 5.23 -8.77 -9.21
C SER A 14 4.35 -9.60 -8.28
N ALA A 15 3.87 -8.98 -7.18
CA ALA A 15 2.95 -9.60 -6.25
C ALA A 15 1.58 -9.84 -6.89
N GLN A 16 1.05 -8.86 -7.64
CA GLN A 16 -0.21 -9.00 -8.37
C GLN A 16 -0.13 -10.08 -9.46
N ALA A 17 0.99 -10.17 -10.18
CA ALA A 17 1.19 -11.22 -11.18
C ALA A 17 1.19 -12.64 -10.56
N THR A 18 1.68 -12.76 -9.33
CA THR A 18 1.69 -14.03 -8.56
C THR A 18 0.34 -14.30 -7.89
N HIS A 19 -0.36 -13.25 -7.48
CA HIS A 19 -1.63 -13.29 -6.76
C HIS A 19 -2.60 -12.29 -7.40
N PRO A 20 -3.36 -12.69 -8.44
CA PRO A 20 -4.24 -11.78 -9.17
C PRO A 20 -5.35 -11.14 -8.32
N THR A 21 -5.69 -11.74 -7.18
CA THR A 21 -6.68 -11.24 -6.21
C THR A 21 -6.04 -10.47 -5.05
N LEU A 22 -4.77 -10.07 -5.19
CA LEU A 22 -4.07 -9.26 -4.20
C LEU A 22 -4.77 -7.92 -4.03
N ILE A 23 -5.07 -7.57 -2.78
CA ILE A 23 -5.52 -6.23 -2.39
C ILE A 23 -4.42 -5.62 -1.55
N ILE A 24 -4.00 -4.40 -1.89
CA ILE A 24 -2.93 -3.73 -1.17
C ILE A 24 -3.54 -2.83 -0.10
N MET A 25 -2.87 -2.78 1.05
CA MET A 25 -3.32 -2.04 2.22
C MET A 25 -2.34 -0.92 2.54
N GLU A 26 -2.84 0.30 2.56
CA GLU A 26 -2.11 1.51 2.95
C GLU A 26 -2.95 2.27 3.99
N ASP A 27 -2.29 2.91 4.95
CA ASP A 27 -2.99 3.78 5.89
C ASP A 27 -3.43 5.10 5.24
N GLY A 28 -4.17 5.93 6.00
CA GLY A 28 -4.68 7.21 5.53
C GLY A 28 -3.65 8.36 5.48
N ALA A 29 -2.35 8.08 5.49
CA ALA A 29 -1.33 9.12 5.47
C ALA A 29 -1.46 10.00 4.20
N PRO A 30 -1.18 11.32 4.25
CA PRO A 30 -1.38 12.23 3.12
C PRO A 30 -0.72 11.78 1.82
N SER A 31 0.44 11.11 1.90
CA SER A 31 1.13 10.54 0.74
C SER A 31 0.38 9.38 0.07
N HIS A 32 -0.37 8.59 0.84
CA HIS A 32 -1.08 7.40 0.36
C HIS A 32 -2.49 7.74 -0.18
N ILE A 33 -3.04 8.90 0.18
CA ILE A 33 -4.33 9.38 -0.32
C ILE A 33 -4.21 10.47 -1.38
N HIS A 34 -2.98 10.86 -1.72
CA HIS A 34 -2.74 11.91 -2.70
C HIS A 34 -3.21 11.47 -4.10
N HIS A 35 -3.76 12.41 -4.88
CA HIS A 35 -4.34 12.11 -6.19
C HIS A 35 -3.32 11.49 -7.17
N TYR A 36 -2.07 11.98 -7.22
CA TYR A 36 -1.04 11.40 -8.08
C TYR A 36 -0.68 9.96 -7.71
N HIS A 37 -0.75 9.62 -6.43
CA HIS A 37 -0.57 8.24 -5.98
C HIS A 37 -1.74 7.40 -6.49
N ASN A 38 -2.97 7.73 -6.12
CA ASN A 38 -4.17 6.96 -6.55
C ASN A 38 -4.28 6.82 -8.07
N GLN A 39 -3.98 7.86 -8.84
CA GLN A 39 -4.02 7.81 -10.30
C GLN A 39 -3.06 6.77 -10.88
N LEU A 40 -1.84 6.67 -10.33
CA LEU A 40 -0.87 5.69 -10.80
C LEU A 40 -1.29 4.26 -10.44
N TRP A 41 -1.91 4.06 -9.27
CA TRP A 41 -2.47 2.78 -8.87
C TRP A 41 -3.56 2.30 -9.81
N GLU A 42 -4.50 3.20 -10.14
CA GLU A 42 -5.57 2.93 -11.11
C GLU A 42 -5.00 2.61 -12.50
N GLN A 43 -4.00 3.37 -12.96
CA GLN A 43 -3.32 3.11 -14.24
C GLN A 43 -2.62 1.75 -14.28
N LEU A 44 -2.09 1.30 -13.15
CA LEU A 44 -1.44 0.00 -13.01
C LEU A 44 -2.43 -1.14 -12.70
N GLY A 45 -3.72 -0.84 -12.54
CA GLY A 45 -4.75 -1.84 -12.20
C GLY A 45 -4.56 -2.44 -10.79
N LEU A 46 -3.90 -1.71 -9.88
CA LEU A 46 -3.67 -2.15 -8.50
C LEU A 46 -4.87 -1.78 -7.63
N GLU A 47 -5.41 -2.77 -6.91
CA GLU A 47 -6.53 -2.56 -6.00
C GLU A 47 -6.06 -2.22 -4.58
N LYS A 48 -6.73 -1.24 -3.96
CA LYS A 48 -6.45 -0.80 -2.59
C LYS A 48 -7.62 -1.09 -1.66
N LEU A 49 -7.30 -1.58 -0.47
CA LEU A 49 -8.25 -1.76 0.62
C LEU A 49 -8.75 -0.39 1.11
N MET A 50 -10.05 -0.26 1.33
CA MET A 50 -10.60 0.91 2.02
C MET A 50 -10.10 0.94 3.46
N TRP A 51 -9.53 2.07 3.86
CA TRP A 51 -8.89 2.22 5.17
C TRP A 51 -9.64 3.19 6.07
N LEU A 52 -9.86 2.79 7.33
CA LEU A 52 -10.43 3.66 8.36
C LEU A 52 -9.35 4.53 8.99
N VAL A 53 -9.61 5.83 9.08
CA VAL A 53 -8.68 6.80 9.69
C VAL A 53 -8.48 6.46 11.17
N ASN A 54 -7.26 6.66 11.68
CA ASN A 54 -6.88 6.41 13.09
C ASN A 54 -7.14 4.98 13.60
N SER A 55 -7.00 3.98 12.73
CA SER A 55 -7.18 2.55 13.10
C SER A 55 -5.88 1.75 12.96
N PRO A 56 -4.78 2.11 13.66
CA PRO A 56 -3.51 1.37 13.57
C PRO A 56 -3.63 -0.06 14.09
N ASP A 57 -4.56 -0.31 15.01
CA ASP A 57 -4.89 -1.64 15.55
C ASP A 57 -5.37 -2.62 14.46
N LEU A 58 -5.92 -2.10 13.37
CA LEU A 58 -6.32 -2.91 12.22
C LEU A 58 -5.16 -3.19 11.25
N ASN A 59 -3.98 -2.62 11.48
CA ASN A 59 -2.82 -2.77 10.59
C ASN A 59 -1.83 -3.83 11.11
N PRO A 60 -1.71 -4.99 10.44
CA PRO A 60 -0.81 -6.05 10.89
C PRO A 60 0.66 -5.62 11.00
N ILE A 61 1.08 -4.59 10.23
CA ILE A 61 2.47 -4.09 10.30
C ILE A 61 2.82 -3.52 11.67
N GLU A 62 1.84 -2.97 12.40
CA GLU A 62 2.06 -2.41 13.73
C GLU A 62 2.46 -3.49 14.74
N THR A 63 1.90 -4.70 14.60
CA THR A 63 2.31 -5.85 15.41
C THR A 63 3.75 -6.23 15.10
N ILE A 64 4.12 -6.32 13.82
CA ILE A 64 5.50 -6.63 13.40
C ILE A 64 6.48 -5.59 13.96
N TRP A 65 6.15 -4.30 13.87
CA TRP A 65 6.98 -3.23 14.43
C TRP A 65 7.06 -3.27 15.95
N SER A 66 6.00 -3.72 16.63
CA SER A 66 6.05 -3.93 18.08
C SER A 66 7.04 -5.03 18.47
N GLU A 67 7.08 -6.13 17.71
CA GLU A 67 8.04 -7.24 17.93
C GLU A 67 9.48 -6.87 17.57
N MET A 68 9.69 -5.91 16.67
CA MET A 68 11.02 -5.45 16.28
C MET A 68 11.70 -4.53 17.31
N LYS A 69 10.94 -4.02 18.30
CA LYS A 69 11.44 -3.12 19.35
C LYS A 69 12.05 -3.90 20.51
#